data_AF-A0A379FTW2-F1
#
_entry.id   AF-A0A379FTW2-F1
#
_cell.length_a   1.000
_cell.length_b   1.000
_cell.length_c   1.000
_cell.angle_alpha   90.00
_cell.angle_beta   90.00
_cell.angle_gamma   90.00
#
_symmetry.space_group_name_H-M   'P 1'
#
loop_
_entity.id
_entity.type
_entity.pdbx_description
1 polymer ?
#
loop_
_entity_poly.entity_id
_entity_poly.type
_entity_poly.pdbx_seq_one_letter_code
_entity_poly.pdbx_strand_id
1 'polypeptide(L)'
;MRPLNLPLRGDGIVLQQDNPKNNWLIDTLAGNDSVMDMTQYGRIIKGDSGNDTLITLGGENVLYGGQGDDILLAQGMHQDVLISLDGKDQLAGTQGDDLYIVNGHGKGDVKITDLEGKNKVVLVDFELEDVGYKPLSAKVAETTYRSKSGRLVTLSHNNHTGSMNNVMQVRHFNGYKQLSEENVEKTVDRLIQLLVEERIDYERNLDLSITNDNYQKNWGAVQITERFLSHLK
;
A
#
# COMPACT_ATOMS: atom_id res chain seq x y z
N MET A 1 16.38 -10.96 10.69
CA MET A 1 15.32 -11.62 11.48
C MET A 1 14.57 -12.56 10.55
N ARG A 2 13.95 -13.63 11.07
CA ARG A 2 13.06 -14.47 10.26
C ARG A 2 11.68 -13.77 10.18
N PRO A 3 11.00 -13.81 9.03
CA PRO A 3 9.62 -13.32 8.93
C PRO A 3 8.69 -14.07 9.87
N LEU A 4 7.61 -13.41 10.29
CA LEU A 4 6.49 -14.07 10.94
C LEU A 4 5.59 -14.63 9.84
N ASN A 5 5.67 -15.95 9.63
CA ASN A 5 4.84 -16.63 8.63
C ASN A 5 3.60 -17.21 9.31
N LEU A 6 2.41 -16.93 8.77
CA LEU A 6 1.20 -17.64 9.15
C LEU A 6 1.11 -18.99 8.39
N PRO A 7 0.33 -19.95 8.91
CA PRO A 7 -0.01 -21.18 8.19
C PRO A 7 -0.73 -20.95 6.84
N LEU A 8 -0.74 -21.96 5.98
CA LEU A 8 -1.43 -21.95 4.65
C LEU A 8 -2.97 -22.07 4.75
N ARG A 9 -3.59 -21.59 5.82
CA ARG A 9 -5.04 -21.65 6.04
C ARG A 9 -5.48 -20.26 6.46
N GLY A 10 -6.73 -19.90 6.14
CA GLY A 10 -7.28 -18.62 6.58
C GLY A 10 -7.21 -18.45 8.10
N ASP A 11 -6.36 -17.53 8.52
CA ASP A 11 -5.91 -17.33 9.89
C ASP A 11 -6.12 -15.88 10.34
N GLY A 12 -6.25 -15.69 11.64
CA GLY A 12 -6.40 -14.38 12.26
C GLY A 12 -5.26 -14.08 13.22
N ILE A 13 -4.60 -12.94 13.06
CA ILE A 13 -3.60 -12.44 14.00
C ILE A 13 -3.95 -11.02 14.45
N VAL A 14 -3.84 -10.80 15.76
CA VAL A 14 -3.91 -9.47 16.36
C VAL A 14 -2.61 -9.23 17.12
N LEU A 15 -1.87 -8.20 16.71
CA LEU A 15 -0.68 -7.73 17.42
C LEU A 15 -1.09 -6.57 18.34
N GLN A 16 -0.99 -6.78 19.64
CA GLN A 16 -1.29 -5.81 20.69
C GLN A 16 -0.08 -4.90 20.98
N GLN A 17 -0.34 -3.76 21.62
CA GLN A 17 0.69 -2.73 21.92
C GLN A 17 1.88 -3.23 22.76
N ASP A 18 1.69 -4.30 23.53
CA ASP A 18 2.72 -4.92 24.35
C ASP A 18 3.53 -6.01 23.61
N ASN A 19 3.17 -6.33 22.36
CA ASN A 19 3.96 -7.25 21.56
C ASN A 19 5.38 -6.69 21.33
N PRO A 20 6.40 -7.57 21.33
CA PRO A 20 7.78 -7.14 21.16
C PRO A 20 7.99 -6.45 19.82
N LYS A 21 8.87 -5.44 19.81
CA LYS A 21 9.31 -4.71 18.60
C LYS A 21 10.20 -5.59 17.72
N ASN A 22 9.61 -6.59 17.08
CA ASN A 22 10.26 -7.52 16.15
C ASN A 22 9.31 -7.83 14.97
N ASN A 23 9.68 -8.81 14.13
CA ASN A 23 8.83 -9.31 13.04
C ASN A 23 8.33 -8.21 12.09
N TRP A 24 9.28 -7.57 11.40
CA TRP A 24 8.99 -6.48 10.47
C TRP A 24 8.23 -6.93 9.22
N LEU A 25 8.35 -8.22 8.87
CA LEU A 25 7.61 -8.86 7.81
C LEU A 25 6.62 -9.87 8.41
N ILE A 26 5.35 -9.68 8.09
CA ILE A 26 4.27 -10.63 8.32
C ILE A 26 3.88 -11.19 6.95
N ASP A 27 4.01 -12.50 6.78
CA ASP A 27 3.68 -13.19 5.54
C ASP A 27 2.53 -14.16 5.81
N THR A 28 1.32 -13.85 5.33
CA THR A 28 0.13 -14.66 5.64
C THR A 28 0.04 -15.92 4.79
N LEU A 29 0.78 -15.97 3.68
CA LEU A 29 0.79 -17.06 2.71
C LEU A 29 -0.58 -17.23 2.03
N ALA A 30 -0.99 -18.46 1.72
CA ALA A 30 -2.29 -18.71 1.11
C ALA A 30 -3.37 -18.85 2.17
N GLY A 31 -4.52 -18.22 1.97
CA GLY A 31 -5.62 -18.23 2.92
C GLY A 31 -6.45 -16.96 2.80
N ASN A 32 -7.63 -16.95 3.41
CA ASN A 32 -8.33 -15.68 3.66
C ASN A 32 -7.92 -15.25 5.06
N ASP A 33 -6.97 -14.35 5.15
CA ASP A 33 -6.30 -14.00 6.39
C ASP A 33 -6.77 -12.65 6.94
N SER A 34 -6.69 -12.51 8.26
CA SER A 34 -7.00 -11.25 8.94
C SER A 34 -5.84 -10.85 9.83
N VAL A 35 -5.20 -9.74 9.51
CA VAL A 35 -4.11 -9.16 10.29
C VAL A 35 -4.57 -7.82 10.85
N MET A 36 -4.50 -7.67 12.17
CA MET A 36 -4.70 -6.38 12.85
C MET A 36 -3.47 -6.04 13.69
N ASP A 37 -2.68 -5.06 13.25
CA ASP A 37 -1.52 -4.58 14.00
C ASP A 37 -1.83 -3.29 14.78
N MET A 38 -1.93 -3.44 16.11
CA MET A 38 -2.16 -2.36 17.07
C MET A 38 -0.87 -1.84 17.72
N THR A 39 0.30 -2.38 17.35
CA THR A 39 1.61 -2.03 17.95
C THR A 39 2.05 -0.61 17.60
N GLN A 40 1.51 -0.03 16.53
CA GLN A 40 1.96 1.22 15.91
C GLN A 40 3.41 1.19 15.42
N TYR A 41 3.99 0.00 15.25
CA TYR A 41 5.27 -0.19 14.59
C TYR A 41 5.05 -0.25 13.09
N GLY A 42 5.99 0.31 12.31
CA GLY A 42 5.95 0.14 10.86
C GLY A 42 6.18 -1.31 10.46
N ARG A 43 5.27 -1.87 9.66
CA ARG A 43 5.29 -3.25 9.18
C ARG A 43 5.32 -3.35 7.67
N ILE A 44 5.75 -4.52 7.22
CA ILE A 44 5.49 -5.02 5.88
C ILE A 44 4.58 -6.23 6.06
N ILE A 45 3.39 -6.19 5.48
CA ILE A 45 2.37 -7.24 5.60
C ILE A 45 2.01 -7.70 4.20
N LYS A 46 2.16 -9.00 3.94
CA LYS A 46 1.79 -9.66 2.68
C LYS A 46 0.59 -10.57 2.91
N GLY A 47 -0.52 -10.28 2.24
CA GLY A 47 -1.72 -11.12 2.16
C GLY A 47 -1.54 -12.36 1.25
N ASP A 48 -0.72 -12.19 0.21
CA ASP A 48 -0.41 -13.23 -0.77
C ASP A 48 -1.63 -13.71 -1.56
N SER A 49 -2.32 -14.79 -1.18
CA SER A 49 -3.43 -15.31 -1.99
C SER A 49 -4.64 -15.67 -1.14
N GLY A 50 -5.79 -15.10 -1.49
CA GLY A 50 -7.07 -15.25 -0.83
C GLY A 50 -7.66 -13.87 -0.55
N ASN A 51 -8.77 -13.81 0.15
CA ASN A 51 -9.44 -12.54 0.45
C ASN A 51 -8.98 -12.05 1.81
N ASP A 52 -7.98 -11.17 1.84
CA ASP A 52 -7.30 -10.77 3.06
C ASP A 52 -7.83 -9.46 3.65
N THR A 53 -7.70 -9.31 4.95
CA THR A 53 -7.99 -8.07 5.66
C THR A 53 -6.78 -7.66 6.48
N LEU A 54 -6.04 -6.66 5.97
CA LEU A 54 -4.80 -6.17 6.57
C LEU A 54 -5.04 -4.76 7.13
N ILE A 55 -4.98 -4.63 8.46
CA ILE A 55 -5.24 -3.39 9.18
C ILE A 55 -4.05 -3.04 10.08
N THR A 56 -3.51 -1.83 9.96
CA THR A 56 -2.49 -1.29 10.88
C THR A 56 -3.01 -0.03 11.56
N LEU A 57 -2.64 0.18 12.83
CA LEU A 57 -3.10 1.33 13.64
C LEU A 57 -2.04 2.42 13.85
N GLY A 58 -0.92 2.35 13.14
CA GLY A 58 0.12 3.37 13.16
C GLY A 58 1.44 2.86 12.59
N GLY A 59 2.48 3.69 12.70
CA GLY A 59 3.77 3.41 12.08
C GLY A 59 3.71 3.58 10.56
N GLU A 60 4.87 3.56 9.92
CA GLU A 60 4.97 3.60 8.45
C GLU A 60 4.96 2.18 7.89
N ASN A 61 3.92 1.82 7.16
CA ASN A 61 3.61 0.45 6.75
C ASN A 61 3.67 0.22 5.23
N VAL A 62 3.85 -1.03 4.85
CA VAL A 62 3.69 -1.55 3.50
C VAL A 62 2.66 -2.67 3.57
N LEU A 63 1.51 -2.46 2.94
CA LEU A 63 0.44 -3.45 2.84
C LEU A 63 0.36 -3.95 1.40
N TYR A 64 0.57 -5.25 1.22
CA TYR A 64 0.47 -5.94 -0.05
C TYR A 64 -0.69 -6.93 0.04
N GLY A 65 -1.76 -6.69 -0.72
CA GLY A 65 -2.92 -7.59 -0.77
C GLY A 65 -2.56 -8.89 -1.47
N GLY A 66 -2.24 -8.80 -2.76
CA GLY A 66 -1.84 -9.94 -3.57
C GLY A 66 -2.95 -10.35 -4.52
N GLN A 67 -3.33 -11.63 -4.47
CA GLN A 67 -4.43 -12.20 -5.26
C GLN A 67 -5.67 -12.39 -4.38
N GLY A 68 -6.83 -11.93 -4.85
CA GLY A 68 -8.11 -12.11 -4.16
C GLY A 68 -8.71 -10.77 -3.75
N ASP A 69 -9.91 -10.78 -3.18
CA ASP A 69 -10.61 -9.54 -2.86
C ASP A 69 -10.16 -9.01 -1.49
N ASP A 70 -9.26 -8.02 -1.48
CA ASP A 70 -8.55 -7.59 -0.27
C ASP A 70 -9.09 -6.30 0.35
N ILE A 71 -8.87 -6.15 1.66
CA ILE A 71 -9.08 -4.91 2.41
C ILE A 71 -7.75 -4.49 3.05
N LEU A 72 -7.19 -3.38 2.57
CA LEU A 72 -5.94 -2.80 3.06
C LEU A 72 -6.22 -1.45 3.73
N LEU A 73 -6.05 -1.38 5.05
CA LEU A 73 -6.29 -0.19 5.84
C LEU A 73 -5.06 0.14 6.69
N ALA A 74 -4.29 1.13 6.27
CA ALA A 74 -3.26 1.72 7.11
C ALA A 74 -3.84 2.94 7.82
N GLN A 75 -3.93 2.89 9.15
CA GLN A 75 -4.42 4.00 9.95
C GLN A 75 -3.26 4.71 10.62
N GLY A 76 -3.30 6.04 10.62
CA GLY A 76 -2.31 6.84 11.32
C GLY A 76 -2.06 8.16 10.62
N MET A 77 -0.89 8.73 10.90
CA MET A 77 -0.39 9.97 10.29
C MET A 77 0.92 9.77 9.52
N HIS A 78 1.32 8.51 9.31
CA HIS A 78 2.60 8.15 8.70
C HIS A 78 2.40 7.89 7.21
N GLN A 79 3.48 7.70 6.47
CA GLN A 79 3.42 7.53 5.01
C GLN A 79 3.35 6.05 4.65
N ASP A 80 2.20 5.55 4.26
CA ASP A 80 2.02 4.13 3.98
C ASP A 80 2.16 3.81 2.48
N VAL A 81 2.55 2.57 2.17
CA VAL A 81 2.56 2.01 0.81
C VAL A 81 1.51 0.91 0.73
N LEU A 82 0.51 1.05 -0.14
CA LEU A 82 -0.56 0.07 -0.32
C LEU A 82 -0.54 -0.45 -1.77
N ILE A 83 -0.42 -1.77 -1.94
CA ILE A 83 -0.20 -2.43 -3.23
C ILE A 83 -1.31 -3.44 -3.51
N SER A 84 -1.99 -3.28 -4.65
CA SER A 84 -3.05 -4.17 -5.16
C SER A 84 -2.63 -4.74 -6.52
N LEU A 85 -2.60 -6.09 -6.63
CA LEU A 85 -2.22 -6.78 -7.87
C LEU A 85 -3.39 -7.40 -8.62
N ASP A 86 -4.29 -8.08 -7.94
CA ASP A 86 -5.45 -8.78 -8.52
C ASP A 86 -6.61 -8.74 -7.52
N GLY A 87 -7.84 -8.90 -7.98
CA GLY A 87 -9.05 -8.91 -7.14
C GLY A 87 -9.73 -7.56 -6.94
N LYS A 88 -10.85 -7.60 -6.23
CA LYS A 88 -11.70 -6.44 -5.95
C LYS A 88 -11.33 -5.81 -4.61
N ASP A 89 -10.37 -4.91 -4.66
CA ASP A 89 -9.70 -4.44 -3.44
C ASP A 89 -10.23 -3.11 -2.92
N GLN A 90 -10.13 -2.93 -1.61
CA GLN A 90 -10.43 -1.67 -0.92
C GLN A 90 -9.19 -1.19 -0.15
N LEU A 91 -8.70 0.01 -0.50
CA LEU A 91 -7.46 0.56 0.05
C LEU A 91 -7.73 1.92 0.72
N ALA A 92 -7.14 2.15 1.88
CA ALA A 92 -7.14 3.43 2.57
C ALA A 92 -5.92 3.61 3.48
N GLY A 93 -5.14 4.68 3.28
CA GLY A 93 -3.99 5.09 4.08
C GLY A 93 -4.30 6.18 5.12
N THR A 94 -5.51 6.73 5.09
CA THR A 94 -6.05 7.70 6.06
C THR A 94 -5.33 9.06 6.08
N GLN A 95 -4.41 9.32 7.01
CA GLN A 95 -3.61 10.55 7.03
C GLN A 95 -2.15 10.18 6.80
N GLY A 96 -1.44 11.05 6.09
CA GLY A 96 -0.10 10.73 5.64
C GLY A 96 0.05 11.20 4.19
N ASP A 97 1.27 11.20 3.69
CA ASP A 97 1.48 11.33 2.24
C ASP A 97 1.70 9.90 1.70
N ASP A 98 0.60 9.22 1.35
CA ASP A 98 0.59 7.80 1.06
C ASP A 98 0.86 7.49 -0.41
N LEU A 99 1.33 6.27 -0.67
CA LEU A 99 1.59 5.76 -2.02
C LEU A 99 0.77 4.49 -2.29
N TYR A 100 -0.08 4.57 -3.30
CA TYR A 100 -0.87 3.45 -3.80
C TYR A 100 -0.29 2.94 -5.10
N ILE A 101 -0.19 1.62 -5.27
CA ILE A 101 0.21 0.97 -6.52
C ILE A 101 -0.90 0.02 -6.94
N VAL A 102 -1.44 0.21 -8.14
CA VAL A 102 -2.46 -0.68 -8.71
C VAL A 102 -1.99 -1.25 -10.03
N ASN A 103 -1.97 -2.59 -10.11
CA ASN A 103 -1.68 -3.32 -11.32
C ASN A 103 -2.89 -3.36 -12.27
N GLY A 104 -2.73 -2.82 -13.48
CA GLY A 104 -3.79 -2.84 -14.50
C GLY A 104 -4.01 -4.22 -15.12
N HIS A 105 -3.08 -5.16 -14.97
CA HIS A 105 -3.22 -6.51 -15.52
C HIS A 105 -4.10 -7.44 -14.68
N GLY A 106 -4.39 -7.06 -13.42
CA GLY A 106 -5.31 -7.81 -12.58
C GLY A 106 -6.77 -7.72 -13.02
N LYS A 107 -7.60 -8.54 -12.39
CA LYS A 107 -9.05 -8.63 -12.48
C LYS A 107 -9.66 -7.99 -11.23
N GLY A 108 -10.95 -7.68 -11.28
CA GLY A 108 -11.66 -7.07 -10.16
C GLY A 108 -11.35 -5.57 -10.01
N ASP A 109 -12.32 -4.80 -9.56
CA ASP A 109 -12.17 -3.34 -9.51
C ASP A 109 -11.64 -2.89 -8.15
N VAL A 110 -10.78 -1.87 -8.15
CA VAL A 110 -10.14 -1.35 -6.94
C VAL A 110 -10.80 -0.05 -6.51
N LYS A 111 -11.04 0.12 -5.21
CA LYS A 111 -11.47 1.37 -4.61
C LYS A 111 -10.42 1.91 -3.65
N ILE A 112 -9.93 3.11 -3.91
CA ILE A 112 -9.02 3.84 -3.02
C ILE A 112 -9.82 4.97 -2.35
N THR A 113 -9.78 5.06 -1.02
CA THR A 113 -10.41 6.15 -0.27
C THR A 113 -9.38 6.86 0.57
N ASP A 114 -9.06 8.10 0.19
CA ASP A 114 -8.07 8.89 0.90
C ASP A 114 -8.30 10.40 0.67
N LEU A 115 -8.56 11.12 1.75
CA LEU A 115 -9.04 12.51 1.74
C LEU A 115 -8.04 13.50 2.36
N GLU A 116 -6.94 13.00 2.93
CA GLU A 116 -5.96 13.78 3.69
C GLU A 116 -4.55 13.58 3.16
N GLY A 117 -3.70 14.60 3.25
CA GLY A 117 -2.31 14.54 2.80
C GLY A 117 -2.10 14.51 1.28
N LYS A 118 -0.84 14.40 0.87
CA LYS A 118 -0.38 14.49 -0.53
C LYS A 118 -0.10 13.10 -1.09
N ASN A 119 -1.17 12.41 -1.43
CA ASN A 119 -1.15 11.03 -1.86
C ASN A 119 -0.77 10.89 -3.32
N LYS A 120 -0.14 9.77 -3.65
CA LYS A 120 0.24 9.39 -5.01
C LYS A 120 -0.37 8.05 -5.36
N VAL A 121 -0.92 7.94 -6.56
CA VAL A 121 -1.44 6.68 -7.10
C VAL A 121 -0.65 6.34 -8.35
N VAL A 122 0.04 5.20 -8.32
CA VAL A 122 0.74 4.63 -9.47
C VAL A 122 -0.19 3.63 -10.14
N LEU A 123 -0.56 3.94 -11.38
CA LEU A 123 -1.40 3.09 -12.21
C LEU A 123 -0.53 2.42 -13.28
N VAL A 124 -0.44 1.09 -13.24
CA VAL A 124 0.34 0.29 -14.18
C VAL A 124 -0.52 -0.15 -15.35
N ASP A 125 -0.17 0.24 -16.56
CA ASP A 125 -0.89 -0.08 -17.81
C ASP A 125 -2.36 0.39 -17.85
N PHE A 126 -2.58 1.63 -17.41
CA PHE A 126 -3.87 2.34 -17.47
C PHE A 126 -3.98 3.32 -18.63
N GLU A 127 -5.19 3.54 -19.13
CA GLU A 127 -5.48 4.66 -20.02
C GLU A 127 -5.09 5.98 -19.32
N LEU A 128 -4.54 6.93 -20.08
CA LEU A 128 -3.97 8.17 -19.50
C LEU A 128 -5.02 9.13 -18.96
N GLU A 129 -6.22 9.08 -19.54
CA GLU A 129 -7.37 9.93 -19.17
C GLU A 129 -8.29 9.16 -18.22
N ASP A 130 -8.94 9.88 -17.30
CA ASP A 130 -10.00 9.28 -16.52
C ASP A 130 -11.22 8.95 -17.39
N VAL A 131 -11.96 7.91 -16.99
CA VAL A 131 -13.19 7.48 -17.66
C VAL A 131 -14.44 7.98 -16.93
N GLY A 132 -14.26 8.77 -15.87
CA GLY A 132 -15.37 9.29 -15.09
C GLY A 132 -14.93 10.13 -13.91
N TYR A 133 -15.57 11.28 -13.77
CA TYR A 133 -15.45 12.17 -12.62
C TYR A 133 -16.84 12.43 -12.02
N LYS A 134 -16.97 12.28 -10.70
CA LYS A 134 -18.23 12.45 -9.98
C LYS A 134 -18.01 13.24 -8.69
N PRO A 135 -18.48 14.49 -8.60
CA PRO A 135 -18.48 15.21 -7.32
C PRO A 135 -19.48 14.56 -6.35
N LEU A 136 -19.03 14.22 -5.14
CA LEU A 136 -19.86 13.64 -4.10
C LEU A 136 -20.33 14.69 -3.08
N SER A 137 -19.51 15.72 -2.83
CA SER A 137 -19.84 16.84 -1.95
C SER A 137 -19.05 18.08 -2.35
N ALA A 138 -19.20 19.16 -1.58
CA ALA A 138 -18.39 20.37 -1.74
C ALA A 138 -16.88 20.14 -1.50
N LYS A 139 -16.47 19.01 -0.91
CA LYS A 139 -15.05 18.72 -0.60
C LYS A 139 -14.55 17.38 -1.14
N VAL A 140 -15.41 16.53 -1.68
CA VAL A 140 -15.08 15.14 -2.05
C VAL A 140 -15.57 14.85 -3.46
N ALA A 141 -14.73 14.18 -4.24
CA ALA A 141 -15.06 13.69 -5.57
C ALA A 141 -14.54 12.26 -5.75
N GLU A 142 -15.15 11.54 -6.69
CA GLU A 142 -14.66 10.27 -7.20
C GLU A 142 -14.12 10.47 -8.62
N THR A 143 -12.90 9.98 -8.88
CA THR A 143 -12.34 9.88 -10.23
C THR A 143 -12.06 8.42 -10.54
N THR A 144 -12.46 7.95 -11.73
CA THR A 144 -12.31 6.55 -12.14
C THR A 144 -11.39 6.43 -13.33
N TYR A 145 -10.40 5.54 -13.24
CA TYR A 145 -9.48 5.19 -14.31
C TYR A 145 -9.75 3.76 -14.79
N ARG A 146 -9.45 3.49 -16.06
CA ARG A 146 -9.60 2.17 -16.68
C ARG A 146 -8.26 1.64 -17.15
N SER A 147 -7.94 0.40 -16.81
CA SER A 147 -6.75 -0.28 -17.33
C SER A 147 -6.95 -0.72 -18.77
N LYS A 148 -5.86 -0.99 -19.49
CA LYS A 148 -5.95 -1.58 -20.84
C LYS A 148 -6.59 -2.97 -20.85
N SER A 149 -6.58 -3.69 -19.73
CA SER A 149 -7.29 -4.97 -19.56
C SER A 149 -8.78 -4.79 -19.25
N GLY A 150 -9.21 -3.57 -18.92
CA GLY A 150 -10.59 -3.23 -18.57
C GLY A 150 -10.86 -3.06 -17.06
N ARG A 151 -9.89 -3.37 -16.20
CA ARG A 151 -9.94 -3.18 -14.74
C ARG A 151 -10.25 -1.73 -14.38
N LEU A 152 -11.13 -1.47 -13.43
CA LEU A 152 -11.40 -0.10 -12.96
C LEU A 152 -10.69 0.19 -11.64
N VAL A 153 -10.27 1.45 -11.49
CA VAL A 153 -9.80 2.02 -10.22
C VAL A 153 -10.61 3.26 -9.94
N THR A 154 -11.38 3.27 -8.86
CA THR A 154 -12.12 4.44 -8.39
C THR A 154 -11.43 5.06 -7.19
N LEU A 155 -11.04 6.31 -7.33
CA LEU A 155 -10.37 7.13 -6.33
C LEU A 155 -11.38 8.05 -5.68
N SER A 156 -11.67 7.87 -4.40
CA SER A 156 -12.43 8.85 -3.59
C SER A 156 -11.43 9.79 -2.90
N HIS A 157 -11.37 11.04 -3.37
CA HIS A 157 -10.36 12.01 -2.96
C HIS A 157 -10.95 13.38 -2.64
N ASN A 158 -10.15 14.22 -1.98
CA ASN A 158 -10.48 15.63 -1.80
C ASN A 158 -10.59 16.33 -3.16
N ASN A 159 -11.63 17.12 -3.40
CA ASN A 159 -11.86 17.80 -4.68
C ASN A 159 -11.01 19.07 -4.89
N HIS A 160 -10.05 19.35 -3.97
CA HIS A 160 -9.10 20.46 -4.00
C HIS A 160 -9.73 21.86 -3.97
N THR A 161 -11.04 21.99 -3.73
CA THR A 161 -11.69 23.30 -3.59
C THR A 161 -11.48 23.84 -2.18
N GLY A 162 -10.23 24.22 -1.85
CA GLY A 162 -9.93 24.97 -0.61
C GLY A 162 -8.68 24.56 0.18
N SER A 163 -7.94 23.53 -0.24
CA SER A 163 -6.66 23.16 0.40
C SER A 163 -5.73 22.50 -0.61
N MET A 164 -4.54 23.07 -0.82
CA MET A 164 -3.44 22.42 -1.57
C MET A 164 -2.66 21.41 -0.69
N ASN A 165 -3.07 21.22 0.56
CA ASN A 165 -2.42 20.28 1.47
C ASN A 165 -2.97 18.86 1.36
N ASN A 166 -4.17 18.70 0.77
CA ASN A 166 -4.79 17.40 0.54
C ASN A 166 -4.93 17.19 -0.98
N VAL A 167 -4.02 16.42 -1.57
CA VAL A 167 -3.92 16.23 -3.02
C VAL A 167 -3.77 14.74 -3.35
N MET A 168 -4.50 14.24 -4.34
CA MET A 168 -4.26 12.91 -4.90
C MET A 168 -3.68 13.05 -6.31
N GLN A 169 -2.43 12.61 -6.48
CA GLN A 169 -1.71 12.71 -7.76
C GLN A 169 -1.60 11.34 -8.43
N VAL A 170 -2.12 11.23 -9.65
CA VAL A 170 -2.04 9.99 -10.43
C VAL A 170 -0.80 10.00 -11.33
N ARG A 171 -0.06 8.89 -11.37
CA ARG A 171 1.09 8.65 -12.26
C ARG A 171 0.88 7.36 -13.03
N HIS A 172 1.06 7.42 -14.35
CA HIS A 172 0.92 6.27 -15.23
C HIS A 172 2.28 5.62 -15.51
N PHE A 173 2.38 4.32 -15.27
CA PHE A 173 3.55 3.49 -15.55
C PHE A 173 3.22 2.49 -16.66
N ASN A 174 3.21 2.99 -17.90
CA ASN A 174 2.79 2.22 -19.08
C ASN A 174 3.98 1.85 -19.95
N GLY A 175 4.00 0.62 -20.48
CA GLY A 175 5.02 0.17 -21.43
C GLY A 175 6.38 -0.20 -20.81
N TYR A 176 6.46 -0.29 -19.48
CA TYR A 176 7.66 -0.73 -18.76
C TYR A 176 7.73 -2.26 -18.83
N LYS A 177 8.79 -2.83 -19.41
CA LYS A 177 8.92 -4.30 -19.57
C LYS A 177 8.80 -5.04 -18.24
N GLN A 178 9.40 -4.49 -17.19
CA GLN A 178 9.41 -4.99 -15.83
C GLN A 178 8.00 -5.01 -15.20
N LEU A 179 7.10 -4.15 -15.69
CA LEU A 179 5.71 -4.05 -15.21
C LEU A 179 4.70 -4.64 -16.21
N SER A 180 5.17 -5.44 -17.18
CA SER A 180 4.27 -6.22 -18.04
C SER A 180 3.56 -7.33 -17.25
N GLU A 181 2.44 -7.83 -17.77
CA GLU A 181 1.66 -8.94 -17.19
C GLU A 181 2.53 -10.13 -16.74
N GLU A 182 3.55 -10.51 -17.52
CA GLU A 182 4.45 -11.63 -17.20
C GLU A 182 5.43 -11.33 -16.04
N ASN A 183 5.74 -10.06 -15.80
CA ASN A 183 6.85 -9.64 -14.93
C ASN A 183 6.40 -8.83 -13.72
N VAL A 184 5.17 -8.32 -13.68
CA VAL A 184 4.71 -7.40 -12.63
C VAL A 184 4.78 -8.04 -11.24
N GLU A 185 4.34 -9.29 -11.08
CA GLU A 185 4.43 -10.01 -9.80
C GLU A 185 5.89 -10.11 -9.32
N LYS A 186 6.80 -10.60 -10.18
CA LYS A 186 8.24 -10.70 -9.86
C LYS A 186 8.87 -9.35 -9.52
N THR A 187 8.45 -8.29 -10.19
CA THR A 187 8.96 -6.94 -9.93
C THR A 187 8.47 -6.42 -8.59
N VAL A 188 7.23 -6.71 -8.22
CA VAL A 188 6.64 -6.35 -6.93
C VAL A 188 7.26 -7.19 -5.81
N ASP A 189 7.49 -8.49 -6.01
CA ASP A 189 8.23 -9.33 -5.07
C ASP A 189 9.63 -8.76 -4.78
N ARG A 190 10.32 -8.30 -5.83
CA ARG A 190 11.63 -7.66 -5.67
C ARG A 190 11.55 -6.35 -4.89
N LEU A 191 10.49 -5.55 -5.11
CA LEU A 191 10.24 -4.34 -4.32
C LEU A 191 10.00 -4.68 -2.85
N ILE A 192 9.14 -5.66 -2.56
CA ILE A 192 8.86 -6.11 -1.19
C ILE A 192 10.13 -6.62 -0.52
N GLN A 193 10.93 -7.43 -1.21
CA GLN A 193 12.20 -7.91 -0.70
C GLN A 193 13.16 -6.75 -0.36
N LEU A 194 13.28 -5.75 -1.24
CA LEU A 194 14.08 -4.54 -0.97
C LEU A 194 13.56 -3.80 0.27
N LEU A 195 12.24 -3.60 0.37
CA LEU A 195 11.62 -2.91 1.50
C LEU A 195 11.88 -3.66 2.82
N VAL A 196 11.87 -4.99 2.81
CA VAL A 196 12.21 -5.82 3.98
C VAL A 196 13.66 -5.64 4.40
N GLU A 197 14.59 -5.63 3.44
CA GLU A 197 16.01 -5.40 3.70
C GLU A 197 16.24 -4.01 4.33
N GLU A 198 15.69 -2.97 3.71
CA GLU A 198 15.80 -1.59 4.19
C GLU A 198 15.17 -1.42 5.57
N ARG A 199 14.01 -2.05 5.83
CA ARG A 199 13.36 -2.00 7.14
C ARG A 199 14.22 -2.65 8.23
N ILE A 200 14.83 -3.80 7.94
CA ILE A 200 15.72 -4.48 8.88
C ILE A 200 16.96 -3.63 9.17
N ASP A 201 17.54 -3.02 8.15
CA ASP A 201 18.75 -2.21 8.30
C ASP A 201 18.46 -0.89 9.02
N TYR A 202 17.31 -0.28 8.79
CA TYR A 202 16.84 0.86 9.57
C TYR A 202 16.78 0.52 11.08
N GLU A 203 16.17 -0.61 11.43
CA GLU A 203 16.02 -1.02 12.85
C GLU A 203 17.35 -1.41 13.50
N ARG A 204 18.32 -1.92 12.74
CA ARG A 204 19.68 -2.21 13.24
C ARG A 204 20.47 -0.95 13.57
N ASN A 205 20.22 0.13 12.83
CA ASN A 205 20.94 1.39 12.96
C ASN A 205 20.15 2.46 13.71
N LEU A 206 19.00 2.11 14.28
CA LEU A 206 18.14 3.04 14.99
C LEU A 206 18.78 3.49 16.31
N ASP A 207 19.03 4.80 16.44
CA ASP A 207 19.50 5.39 17.68
C ASP A 207 18.33 5.56 18.67
N LEU A 208 18.22 4.62 19.61
CA LEU A 208 17.17 4.60 20.64
C LEU A 208 17.29 5.75 21.65
N SER A 209 18.40 6.50 21.67
CA SER A 209 18.51 7.70 22.51
C SER A 209 17.70 8.88 21.97
N ILE A 210 17.32 8.86 20.69
CA ILE A 210 16.49 9.88 20.06
C ILE A 210 15.02 9.54 20.30
N THR A 211 14.33 10.33 21.14
CA THR A 211 12.93 10.10 21.53
C THR A 211 11.89 10.73 20.60
N ASN A 212 12.29 11.13 19.40
CA ASN A 212 11.37 11.70 18.40
C ASN A 212 10.61 10.57 17.70
N ASP A 213 9.30 10.50 17.94
CA ASP A 213 8.42 9.47 17.35
C ASP A 213 8.49 9.42 15.82
N ASN A 214 8.57 10.58 15.16
CA ASN A 214 8.73 10.64 13.70
C ASN A 214 10.07 10.03 13.27
N TYR A 215 11.14 10.26 14.03
CA TYR A 215 12.45 9.67 13.75
C TYR A 215 12.46 8.15 13.95
N GLN A 216 11.66 7.61 14.87
CA GLN A 216 11.62 6.18 15.19
C GLN A 216 10.65 5.36 14.33
N LYS A 217 9.68 6.03 13.69
CA LYS A 217 8.61 5.38 12.91
C LYS A 217 8.72 5.61 11.41
N ASN A 218 9.48 6.62 10.95
CA ASN A 218 9.67 6.96 9.54
C ASN A 218 11.00 6.37 9.00
N TRP A 219 10.92 5.21 8.38
CA TRP A 219 12.01 4.49 7.72
C TRP A 219 12.08 4.72 6.20
N GLY A 220 11.10 5.45 5.63
CA GLY A 220 11.15 5.97 4.26
C GLY A 220 10.70 4.99 3.17
N ALA A 221 9.76 4.11 3.48
CA ALA A 221 9.14 3.15 2.58
C ALA A 221 8.65 3.79 1.26
N VAL A 222 7.98 4.94 1.35
CA VAL A 222 7.49 5.67 0.17
C VAL A 222 8.65 6.12 -0.70
N GLN A 223 9.72 6.70 -0.11
CA GLN A 223 10.85 7.19 -0.91
C GLN A 223 11.68 6.05 -1.51
N ILE A 224 11.83 4.93 -0.80
CA ILE A 224 12.46 3.72 -1.31
C ILE A 224 11.66 3.19 -2.51
N THR A 225 10.33 3.14 -2.39
CA THR A 225 9.43 2.66 -3.44
C THR A 225 9.47 3.57 -4.68
N GLU A 226 9.38 4.89 -4.51
CA GLU A 226 9.49 5.83 -5.63
C GLU A 226 10.85 5.71 -6.34
N ARG A 227 11.93 5.56 -5.56
CA ARG A 227 13.27 5.33 -6.12
C ARG A 227 13.30 4.03 -6.91
N PHE A 228 12.79 2.93 -6.38
CA PHE A 228 12.73 1.65 -7.08
C PHE A 228 12.00 1.79 -8.42
N LEU A 229 10.79 2.38 -8.41
CA LEU A 229 9.97 2.60 -9.61
C LEU A 229 10.69 3.46 -10.66
N SER A 230 11.44 4.49 -10.25
CA SER A 230 12.16 5.37 -11.16
C SER A 230 13.29 4.67 -11.96
N HIS A 231 13.75 3.50 -11.51
CA HIS A 231 14.81 2.71 -12.15
C HIS A 231 14.28 1.60 -13.05
N LEU A 232 12.96 1.42 -13.18
CA LEU A 232 12.37 0.33 -13.98
C LEU A 232 12.38 0.59 -15.50
N LYS A 233 13.05 1.64 -15.97
CA LYS A 233 13.13 1.97 -17.41
C LYS A 233 13.80 0.89 -18.25
#